data_AF-N1V818-F1
#
_entry.id   AF-N1V818-F1
#
_cell.length_a   1.000
_cell.length_b   1.000
_cell.length_c   1.000
_cell.angle_alpha   90.00
_cell.angle_beta   90.00
_cell.angle_gamma   90.00
#
_symmetry.space_group_name_H-M   'P 1'
#
loop_
_entity.id
_entity.type
_entity.pdbx_description
1 polymer ?
#
loop_
_entity_poly.entity_id
_entity_poly.type
_entity_poly.pdbx_seq_one_letter_code
_entity_poly.pdbx_strand_id
1 'polypeptide(L)'
;MRITYFLTTADQAGGTERAIITQANSMVSDGHQVSLLSLYRETGKTFFELDPRIDVEYLIERDSWKVLLDGETDSTDHSLLGSVSSRLIPEKWDNQHNALTDVVLS
;
A
#
# COMPACT_ATOMS: atom_id res chain seq x y z
N MET A 1 2.51 20.43 8.20
CA MET A 1 3.52 19.34 8.23
C MET A 1 3.31 18.44 7.02
N ARG A 2 4.26 17.56 6.70
CA ARG A 2 4.06 16.50 5.71
C ARG A 2 3.72 15.19 6.44
N ILE A 3 2.64 14.53 6.04
CA ILE A 3 2.12 13.32 6.66
C ILE A 3 1.93 12.28 5.57
N THR A 4 2.40 11.06 5.79
CA THR A 4 2.15 9.93 4.89
C THR A 4 1.48 8.82 5.68
N TYR A 5 0.28 8.44 5.25
CA TYR A 5 -0.40 7.28 5.78
C TYR A 5 0.04 6.05 5.01
N PHE A 6 0.45 5.00 5.74
CA PHE A 6 0.80 3.73 5.15
C PHE A 6 -0.28 2.69 5.45
N LEU A 7 -0.81 2.05 4.41
CA LEU A 7 -1.83 1.02 4.52
C LEU A 7 -1.41 -0.25 3.78
N THR A 8 -1.92 -1.40 4.22
CA THR A 8 -1.83 -2.65 3.44
C THR A 8 -2.57 -2.49 2.11
N THR A 9 -3.79 -1.94 2.15
CA THR A 9 -4.63 -1.63 0.98
C THR A 9 -5.31 -0.28 1.19
N ALA A 10 -5.17 0.66 0.26
CA ALA A 10 -5.89 1.93 0.28
C ALA A 10 -7.18 1.89 -0.57
N ASP A 11 -7.31 0.89 -1.44
CA ASP A 11 -8.34 0.77 -2.46
C ASP A 11 -9.38 -0.33 -2.17
N GLN A 12 -9.36 -0.88 -0.95
CA GLN A 12 -10.33 -1.83 -0.45
C GLN A 12 -11.41 -1.19 0.43
N ALA A 13 -12.51 -1.91 0.60
CA ALA A 13 -13.67 -1.47 1.36
C ALA A 13 -13.64 -1.97 2.81
N GLY A 14 -12.68 -1.50 3.61
CA GLY A 14 -12.53 -1.86 5.02
C GLY A 14 -12.74 -0.70 6.00
N GLY A 15 -12.77 -1.04 7.30
CA GLY A 15 -12.94 -0.06 8.38
C GLY A 15 -11.70 0.82 8.58
N THR A 16 -10.51 0.24 8.40
CA THR A 16 -9.22 0.95 8.50
C THR A 16 -9.10 1.99 7.39
N GLU A 17 -9.41 1.61 6.15
CA GLU A 17 -9.38 2.47 4.97
C GLU A 17 -10.32 3.66 5.16
N ARG A 18 -11.54 3.41 5.64
CA ARG A 18 -12.48 4.49 5.96
C ARG A 18 -11.91 5.47 6.99
N ALA A 19 -11.36 4.95 8.08
CA ALA A 19 -10.83 5.78 9.16
C ALA A 19 -9.64 6.62 8.70
N ILE A 20 -8.69 6.00 7.99
CA ILE A 20 -7.50 6.67 7.49
C ILE A 20 -7.85 7.70 6.42
N ILE A 21 -8.72 7.39 5.45
CA ILE A 21 -9.15 8.37 4.44
C ILE A 21 -9.87 9.56 5.11
N THR A 22 -10.75 9.29 6.08
CA THR A 22 -11.43 10.34 6.86
C THR A 22 -10.41 11.25 7.56
N GLN A 23 -9.41 10.65 8.21
CA GLN A 23 -8.38 11.39 8.93
C GLN A 23 -7.48 12.17 7.96
N ALA A 24 -7.09 11.56 6.85
CA ALA A 24 -6.26 12.17 5.81
C ALA A 24 -6.94 13.42 5.24
N ASN A 25 -8.22 13.32 4.87
CA ASN A 25 -9.01 14.46 4.41
C ASN A 25 -9.04 15.59 5.46
N SER A 26 -9.27 15.25 6.74
CA SER A 26 -9.24 16.24 7.83
C SER A 26 -7.88 16.94 7.94
N MET A 27 -6.78 16.18 7.86
CA MET A 27 -5.43 16.76 7.93
C MET A 27 -5.13 17.70 6.77
N VAL A 28 -5.66 17.41 5.57
CA VAL A 28 -5.57 18.33 4.44
C VAL A 28 -6.40 19.59 4.68
N SER A 29 -7.62 19.46 5.23
CA SER A 29 -8.43 20.62 5.63
C SER A 29 -7.73 21.50 6.66
N ASP A 30 -6.93 20.91 7.55
CA ASP A 30 -6.10 21.62 8.54
C ASP A 30 -4.80 22.20 7.95
N GLY A 31 -4.61 22.12 6.63
CA GLY A 31 -3.49 22.73 5.91
C GLY A 31 -2.20 21.91 5.92
N HIS A 32 -2.28 20.59 6.18
CA HIS A 32 -1.14 19.69 6.05
C HIS A 32 -0.99 19.15 4.62
N GLN A 33 0.25 18.81 4.25
CA GLN A 33 0.53 18.07 3.03
C GLN A 33 0.41 16.58 3.34
N VAL A 34 -0.53 15.89 2.69
CA VAL A 34 -0.85 14.50 2.99
C VAL A 34 -0.67 13.64 1.74
N SER A 35 -0.11 12.44 1.90
CA SER A 35 -0.09 11.39 0.89
C SER A 35 -0.49 10.04 1.49
N LEU A 36 -0.96 9.13 0.64
CA LEU A 36 -1.21 7.73 0.98
C LEU A 36 -0.19 6.85 0.26
N LEU A 37 0.40 5.92 1.00
CA LEU A 37 1.22 4.85 0.47
C LEU A 37 0.51 3.53 0.77
N SER A 38 0.13 2.81 -0.27
CA SER A 38 -0.50 1.50 -0.18
C SER A 38 0.51 0.42 -0.53
N LEU A 39 0.62 -0.61 0.30
CA LEU A 39 1.45 -1.77 -0.01
C LEU A 39 0.95 -2.46 -1.28
N TYR A 40 -0.35 -2.71 -1.37
CA TYR A 40 -0.98 -3.35 -2.51
C TYR A 40 -1.87 -2.40 -3.30
N ARG A 41 -1.81 -2.54 -4.62
CA ARG A 41 -2.85 -2.14 -5.57
C ARG A 41 -3.68 -3.38 -5.88
N GLU A 42 -5.00 -3.26 -5.69
CA GLU A 42 -5.96 -4.28 -6.09
C GLU A 42 -6.93 -3.76 -7.16
N THR A 43 -7.43 -2.53 -7.00
CA THR A 43 -8.28 -1.86 -7.98
C THR A 43 -7.68 -0.57 -8.53
N GLY A 44 -6.74 0.03 -7.80
CA GLY A 44 -6.14 1.33 -8.11
C GLY A 44 -7.04 2.53 -7.82
N LYS A 45 -8.22 2.32 -7.23
CA LYS A 45 -9.17 3.38 -6.89
C LYS A 45 -9.72 3.22 -5.48
N THR A 46 -9.61 4.27 -4.68
CA THR A 46 -10.17 4.27 -3.32
C THR A 46 -11.67 4.05 -3.34
N PHE A 47 -12.16 3.21 -2.43
CA PHE A 47 -13.60 2.99 -2.27
C PHE A 47 -14.28 4.21 -1.66
N PHE A 48 -13.61 4.88 -0.73
CA PHE A 48 -14.07 6.12 -0.09
C PHE A 48 -13.55 7.35 -0.83
N GLU A 49 -14.29 8.44 -0.72
CA GLU A 49 -13.93 9.72 -1.34
C GLU A 49 -12.68 10.31 -0.68
N LEU A 50 -11.63 10.49 -1.50
CA LEU A 50 -10.36 11.06 -1.08
C LEU A 50 -10.28 12.50 -1.59
N ASP A 51 -9.76 13.41 -0.76
CA ASP A 51 -9.51 14.78 -1.19
C ASP A 51 -8.57 14.77 -2.41
N PRO A 52 -8.91 15.48 -3.50
CA PRO A 52 -8.15 15.41 -4.76
C PRO A 52 -6.72 15.95 -4.66
N ARG A 53 -6.34 16.57 -3.54
CA ARG A 53 -4.98 17.02 -3.26
C ARG A 53 -4.08 15.91 -2.68
N ILE A 54 -4.64 14.74 -2.40
CA ILE A 54 -3.93 13.60 -1.82
C ILE A 54 -3.60 12.59 -2.91
N ASP A 55 -2.31 12.39 -3.13
CA ASP A 55 -1.83 11.33 -4.02
C ASP A 55 -1.82 9.97 -3.31
N VAL A 56 -2.15 8.92 -4.07
CA VAL A 56 -2.03 7.52 -3.64
C VAL A 56 -0.95 6.84 -4.45
N GLU A 57 0.13 6.47 -3.78
CA GLU A 57 1.20 5.64 -4.34
C GLU A 57 0.99 4.18 -3.94
N TYR A 58 1.31 3.26 -4.84
CA TYR A 58 1.17 1.83 -4.64
C TYR A 58 2.53 1.16 -4.81
N LEU A 59 2.85 0.18 -3.96
CA LEU A 59 4.14 -0.52 -4.01
C LEU A 59 4.11 -1.80 -4.84
N ILE A 60 3.03 -2.59 -4.75
CA ILE A 60 2.92 -3.91 -5.39
C ILE A 60 1.55 -4.05 -6.07
N GLU A 61 1.53 -4.50 -7.32
CA GLU A 61 0.32 -5.01 -7.97
C GLU A 61 -0.02 -6.39 -7.42
N ARG A 62 -1.16 -6.53 -6.73
CA ARG A 62 -1.49 -7.74 -5.97
C ARG A 62 -1.63 -8.98 -6.85
N ASP A 63 -2.33 -8.86 -7.97
CA ASP A 63 -2.67 -10.00 -8.83
C ASP A 63 -1.45 -10.59 -9.57
N SER A 64 -0.48 -9.74 -9.88
CA SER A 64 0.72 -10.14 -10.64
C SER A 64 1.98 -10.21 -9.79
N TRP A 65 1.88 -9.86 -8.51
CA TRP A 65 3.01 -9.71 -7.60
C TRP A 65 4.14 -8.88 -8.21
N LYS A 66 3.78 -7.78 -8.88
CA LYS A 66 4.74 -6.91 -9.57
C LYS A 66 5.03 -5.67 -8.74
N VAL A 67 6.30 -5.31 -8.57
CA VAL A 67 6.68 -4.05 -7.91
C VAL A 67 6.37 -2.85 -8.83
N LEU A 68 5.84 -1.78 -8.24
CA LEU A 68 5.42 -0.56 -8.94
C LEU A 68 6.34 0.64 -8.70
N LEU A 69 7.40 0.47 -7.89
CA LEU A 69 8.40 1.51 -7.63
C LEU A 69 9.27 1.79 -8.87
N ASP A 70 9.50 3.07 -9.15
CA ASP A 70 10.36 3.51 -10.25
C ASP A 70 11.83 3.14 -9.98
N GLY A 71 12.49 2.56 -10.99
CA GLY A 71 13.92 2.20 -10.93
C GLY A 71 14.21 0.75 -10.53
N GLU A 72 13.21 -0.06 -10.20
CA GLU A 72 13.34 -1.52 -10.12
C GLU A 72 13.42 -2.10 -11.55
N THR A 73 14.63 -2.05 -12.09
CA THR A 73 15.03 -2.77 -13.29
C THR A 73 15.99 -3.87 -12.88
N ASP A 74 15.54 -4.98 -12.28
CA ASP A 74 16.43 -6.14 -12.22
C ASP A 74 15.76 -7.50 -11.99
N SER A 75 16.10 -8.41 -12.91
CA SER A 75 16.25 -9.89 -12.91
C SER A 75 15.53 -10.83 -11.94
N THR A 76 14.87 -10.35 -10.88
CA THR A 76 14.19 -11.17 -9.89
C THR A 76 12.76 -11.44 -10.34
N ASP A 77 12.39 -12.72 -10.40
CA ASP A 77 11.02 -13.12 -10.69
C ASP A 77 10.13 -12.80 -9.48
N HIS A 78 9.56 -11.59 -9.46
CA HIS A 78 8.70 -11.12 -8.36
C HIS A 78 7.50 -12.06 -8.13
N SER A 79 7.04 -12.77 -9.16
CA SER A 79 5.97 -13.76 -9.03
C SER A 79 6.36 -14.95 -8.14
N LEU A 80 7.63 -15.39 -8.20
CA LEU A 80 8.14 -16.42 -7.31
C LEU A 80 8.17 -15.93 -5.88
N LEU A 81 8.67 -14.71 -5.62
CA LEU A 81 8.68 -14.13 -4.27
C LEU A 81 7.25 -13.93 -3.72
N GLY A 82 6.31 -13.58 -4.59
CA GLY A 82 4.89 -13.45 -4.24
C GLY A 82 4.25 -14.76 -3.75
N SER A 83 4.79 -15.91 -4.18
CA SER A 83 4.31 -17.25 -3.81
C SER A 83 4.97 -17.86 -2.57
N VAL A 84 6.00 -17.22 -2.02
CA VAL A 84 6.75 -17.71 -0.85
C VAL A 84 6.32 -16.94 0.38
N SER A 85 5.98 -17.63 1.48
CA SER A 85 5.58 -16.99 2.74
C SER A 85 6.64 -16.01 3.25
N SER A 86 6.19 -14.93 3.91
CA SER A 86 7.07 -13.95 4.54
C SER A 86 7.94 -14.60 5.61
N ARG A 87 9.21 -14.16 5.69
CA ARG A 87 10.18 -14.51 6.73
C ARG A 87 10.09 -13.55 7.92
N LEU A 88 9.64 -12.32 7.70
CA LEU A 88 9.52 -11.30 8.73
C LEU A 88 8.20 -11.42 9.50
N ILE A 89 7.12 -11.76 8.80
CA ILE A 89 5.75 -11.82 9.33
C ILE A 89 5.23 -13.26 9.17
N PRO A 90 5.14 -14.04 10.26
CA PRO A 90 4.58 -15.38 10.22
C PRO A 90 3.13 -15.38 9.74
N GLU A 91 2.77 -16.30 8.84
CA GLU A 91 1.43 -16.39 8.25
C GLU A 91 0.29 -16.49 9.29
N LYS A 92 0.56 -17.14 10.42
CA LYS A 92 -0.41 -17.25 11.54
C LYS A 92 -0.72 -15.92 12.24
N TRP A 93 0.10 -14.89 12.03
CA TRP A 93 -0.12 -13.54 12.56
C TRP A 93 -0.86 -12.69 11.55
N ASP A 94 -0.37 -12.69 10.30
CA ASP A 94 -1.02 -12.04 9.17
C ASP A 94 -0.61 -12.76 7.89
N ASN A 95 -1.58 -13.26 7.13
CA ASN A 95 -1.37 -14.01 5.89
C ASN A 95 -1.38 -13.11 4.64
N GLN A 96 -1.43 -11.80 4.83
CA GLN A 96 -1.35 -10.84 3.73
C GLN A 96 0.08 -10.57 3.27
N HIS A 97 1.10 -11.11 3.95
CA HIS A 97 2.52 -10.85 3.66
C HIS A 97 3.22 -12.07 3.05
N ASN A 98 4.16 -11.80 2.15
CA ASN A 98 4.99 -12.79 1.46
C ASN A 98 6.45 -12.30 1.33
N ALA A 99 7.32 -13.12 0.77
CA ALA A 99 8.73 -12.78 0.59
C ALA A 99 8.93 -11.53 -0.28
N LEU A 100 8.00 -11.22 -1.20
CA LEU A 100 8.05 -9.97 -1.97
C LEU A 100 7.84 -8.75 -1.06
N THR A 101 6.86 -8.80 -0.15
CA THR A 101 6.66 -7.71 0.82
C THR A 101 7.86 -7.50 1.74
N ASP A 102 8.58 -8.56 2.09
CA ASP A 102 9.79 -8.45 2.91
C ASP A 102 10.89 -7.64 2.21
N VAL A 103 11.04 -7.82 0.89
CA VAL A 103 12.04 -7.10 0.08
C VAL A 103 11.61 -5.65 -0.15
N VAL A 104 10.34 -5.42 -0.45
CA VAL A 104 9.83 -4.06 -0.74
C VAL A 104 9.85 -3.16 0.50
N LEU A 105 9.76 -3.73 1.71
CA LEU A 105 9.72 -2.99 2.98
C LEU A 105 11.06 -2.96 3.75
N SER A 106 12.12 -3.57 3.22
CA SER A 106 13.46 -3.56 3.83
C SER A 106 14.29 -2.35 3.41
#